data_AF-A0A800GBV1-F1
#
_entry.id   AF-A0A800GBV1-F1
#
_cell.length_a   1.000
_cell.length_b   1.000
_cell.length_c   1.000
_cell.angle_alpha   90.00
_cell.angle_beta   90.00
_cell.angle_gamma   90.00
#
_symmetry.space_group_name_H-M   'P 1'
#
loop_
_entity.id
_entity.type
_entity.pdbx_description
1 polymer ?
#
loop_
_entity_poly.entity_id
_entity_poly.type
_entity_poly.pdbx_seq_one_letter_code
_entity_poly.pdbx_strand_id
1 'polypeptide(L)' 'MPKLKTHKGAKARIHVTGTGKLMRRKRMSSHLRRKKPTKVTRKYADKLAVDPADYKRLHQMLPYG' A
#
# COMPACT_ATOMS: atom_id res chain seq x y z
N MET A 1 11.15 -18.36 22.59
CA MET A 1 10.05 -18.11 21.62
C MET A 1 10.64 -17.59 20.32
N PRO A 2 10.25 -18.12 19.15
CA PRO A 2 10.70 -17.60 17.87
C PRO A 2 10.07 -16.23 17.56
N LYS A 3 10.85 -15.33 16.95
CA LYS A 3 10.37 -14.02 16.48
C LYS A 3 9.34 -14.19 15.36
N LEU A 4 8.33 -13.33 15.33
CA LEU A 4 7.36 -13.30 14.24
C LEU A 4 8.06 -12.94 12.92
N LYS A 5 7.72 -13.60 11.82
CA LYS A 5 8.28 -13.27 10.51
C LYS A 5 7.42 -12.23 9.82
N THR A 6 8.04 -11.17 9.30
CA THR A 6 7.36 -10.19 8.45
C THR A 6 6.93 -10.83 7.13
N HIS A 7 5.67 -10.61 6.74
CA HIS A 7 5.18 -11.05 5.45
C HIS A 7 5.83 -10.24 4.31
N LYS A 8 6.75 -10.85 3.56
CA LYS A 8 7.57 -10.16 2.55
C LYS A 8 6.74 -9.54 1.42
N GLY A 9 5.66 -10.21 1.02
CA GLY A 9 4.75 -9.69 -0.01
C GLY A 9 3.95 -8.45 0.42
N ALA A 10 3.73 -8.28 1.72
CA ALA A 10 3.10 -7.07 2.26
C ALA A 10 4.14 -5.95 2.38
N LYS A 11 5.35 -6.28 2.88
CA LYS A 11 6.46 -5.32 3.04
C LYS A 11 6.89 -4.69 1.71
N ALA A 12 6.82 -5.44 0.61
CA ALA A 12 7.13 -4.92 -0.72
C ALA A 12 6.07 -3.94 -1.28
N ARG A 13 4.85 -3.90 -0.73
CA ARG A 13 3.71 -3.17 -1.31
C ARG A 13 3.20 -2.03 -0.43
N ILE A 14 3.34 -2.15 0.88
CA ILE A 14 2.84 -1.20 1.86
C ILE A 14 4.01 -0.45 2.48
N HIS A 15 3.89 0.87 2.57
CA HIS A 15 4.86 1.73 3.20
C HIS A 15 4.31 2.26 4.53
N VAL A 16 5.06 2.09 5.60
CA VAL A 16 4.72 2.63 6.92
C VAL A 16 5.36 4.01 7.06
N THR A 17 4.55 5.03 7.30
CA THR A 17 5.06 6.39 7.59
C THR A 17 5.65 6.46 9.00
N GLY A 18 6.43 7.50 9.32
CA GLY A 18 6.95 7.70 10.68
C GLY A 18 5.85 7.81 11.77
N THR A 19 4.65 8.22 11.40
CA THR A 19 3.47 8.26 12.30
C THR A 19 2.71 6.92 12.41
N GLY A 20 3.18 5.87 11.74
CA GLY A 20 2.53 4.55 11.73
C GLY A 20 1.42 4.36 10.68
N LYS A 21 1.06 5.40 9.90
CA LYS A 21 0.07 5.26 8.83
C LYS A 21 0.56 4.33 7.72
N LEU A 22 -0.31 3.43 7.27
CA LEU A 22 -0.05 2.51 6.17
C LEU A 22 -0.44 3.15 4.84
N MET A 23 0.51 3.21 3.92
CA MET A 23 0.37 3.80 2.60
C MET A 23 0.52 2.75 1.51
N ARG A 24 -0.29 2.85 0.46
CA ARG A 24 -0.28 1.97 -0.71
C ARG A 24 -0.25 2.76 -2.00
N ARG A 25 0.20 2.11 -3.08
CA ARG A 25 0.05 2.65 -4.43
C ARG A 25 -1.43 2.64 -4.85
N LYS A 26 -1.83 3.59 -5.68
CA LYS A 26 -3.15 3.59 -6.30
C LYS A 26 -3.32 2.41 -7.27
N ARG A 27 -4.49 1.77 -7.27
CA ARG A 27 -4.83 0.67 -8.18
C ARG A 27 -5.01 1.18 -9.61
N MET A 28 -4.99 0.28 -10.60
CA MET A 28 -5.30 0.53 -12.01
C MET A 28 -4.25 1.34 -12.78
N SER A 29 -3.02 1.36 -12.28
CA SER A 29 -1.89 2.10 -12.84
C SER A 29 -0.98 1.26 -13.76
N SER A 30 -1.22 -0.05 -13.88
CA SER A 30 -0.38 -0.98 -14.64
C SER A 30 -0.64 -0.94 -16.15
N HIS A 31 -1.89 -1.12 -16.58
CA HIS A 31 -2.27 -1.21 -18.00
C HIS A 31 -3.55 -0.42 -18.32
N LEU A 32 -3.93 -0.39 -19.61
CA LEU A 32 -5.14 0.27 -20.15
C LEU A 32 -5.23 1.77 -19.79
N ARG A 33 -4.10 2.48 -19.91
CA ARG A 33 -4.01 3.93 -19.63
C ARG A 33 -4.34 4.80 -20.84
N ARG A 34 -4.29 4.25 -22.06
CA ARG A 34 -4.44 5.00 -23.33
C ARG A 34 -5.76 5.78 -23.44
N LYS A 35 -6.88 5.17 -22.99
CA LYS A 35 -8.21 5.81 -23.02
C LYS A 35 -8.52 6.65 -21.78
N LYS A 36 -7.61 6.70 -20.80
CA LYS A 36 -7.86 7.40 -19.53
C LYS A 36 -7.43 8.86 -19.66
N PRO A 37 -8.22 9.83 -19.16
CA PRO A 37 -7.82 11.23 -19.14
C PRO A 37 -6.50 11.46 -18.39
N THR A 38 -5.72 12.44 -18.82
CA THR A 38 -4.44 12.83 -18.19
C THR A 38 -4.61 13.18 -16.70
N LYS A 39 -5.73 13.82 -16.34
CA LYS A 39 -6.10 14.10 -14.94
C LYS A 39 -6.18 12.83 -14.07
N VAL A 40 -6.58 11.70 -14.63
CA VAL A 40 -6.68 10.42 -13.91
C VAL A 40 -5.31 9.76 -13.84
N THR A 41 -4.54 9.79 -14.94
CA THR A 41 -3.25 9.13 -15.01
C THR A 41 -2.19 9.78 -14.12
N ARG A 42 -2.28 11.10 -13.87
CA ARG A 42 -1.44 11.82 -12.89
C ARG A 42 -1.65 11.31 -11.47
N LYS A 43 -2.91 11.10 -11.06
CA LYS A 43 -3.26 10.61 -9.71
C LYS A 43 -2.76 9.20 -9.39
N TYR A 44 -2.23 8.45 -10.36
CA TYR A 44 -1.70 7.10 -10.12
C TYR A 44 -0.29 7.10 -9.50
N ALA A 45 0.44 8.22 -9.58
CA ALA A 45 1.75 8.37 -8.95
C ALA A 45 1.62 8.49 -7.42
N ASP A 46 0.50 9.01 -6.93
CA ASP A 46 0.28 9.29 -5.52
C ASP A 46 0.17 8.00 -4.68
N LYS A 47 0.75 8.05 -3.48
CA LYS A 47 0.52 7.05 -2.43
C LYS A 47 -0.71 7.44 -1.63
N LEU A 48 -1.63 6.50 -1.46
CA LEU A 48 -2.88 6.69 -0.74
C LEU A 48 -2.84 5.93 0.58
N ALA A 49 -3.59 6.41 1.57
CA ALA A 49 -3.81 5.64 2.78
C ALA A 49 -4.53 4.32 2.47
N VAL A 50 -4.20 3.29 3.25
CA VAL A 50 -4.97 2.04 3.27
C VAL A 50 -6.36 2.30 3.85
N ASP A 51 -7.34 1.55 3.36
CA ASP A 51 -8.71 1.64 3.87
C ASP A 51 -8.77 1.19 5.34
N PRO A 52 -9.57 1.85 6.21
CA PRO A 52 -9.71 1.44 7.61
C PRO A 52 -10.05 -0.03 7.81
N ALA A 53 -10.83 -0.64 6.90
CA ALA A 53 -11.21 -2.05 7.00
C ALA A 53 -10.02 -3.01 6.89
N ASP A 54 -9.01 -2.65 6.08
CA ASP A 54 -7.84 -3.49 5.83
C ASP A 54 -6.68 -3.22 6.80
N TYR A 55 -6.75 -2.13 7.57
CA TYR A 55 -5.67 -1.66 8.43
C TYR A 55 -5.22 -2.72 9.44
N LYS A 56 -6.17 -3.31 10.17
CA LYS A 56 -5.87 -4.31 11.22
C LYS A 56 -5.15 -5.54 10.65
N ARG A 57 -5.60 -6.03 9.49
CA ARG A 57 -5.02 -7.21 8.83
C ARG A 57 -3.60 -6.93 8.34
N LEU A 58 -3.38 -5.78 7.71
CA LEU A 58 -2.05 -5.42 7.20
C LEU A 58 -1.04 -5.10 8.30
N HIS A 59 -1.50 -4.51 9.41
CA HIS A 59 -0.64 -4.24 10.56
C HIS A 59 -0.12 -5.53 11.21
N GLN A 60 -0.97 -6.56 11.34
CA GLN A 60 -0.55 -7.88 11.85
C GLN A 60 0.48 -8.57 10.95
N MET A 61 0.43 -8.35 9.63
CA MET A 61 1.39 -8.90 8.67
C MET A 61 2.77 -8.21 8.71
N LEU A 62 2.83 -7.00 9.27
CA LEU A 62 4.02 -6.14 9.36
C LEU A 62 4.38 -5.85 10.82
N PRO A 63 4.74 -6.89 11.62
CA PRO A 63 4.99 -6.73 13.05
C PRO A 63 6.17 -5.81 13.39
N TYR A 64 7.05 -5.51 12.42
CA TYR A 64 8.24 -4.68 12.62
C TYR A 64 8.32 -3.45 11.69
N GLY A 65 7.26 -3.18 10.90
CA GLY A 65 7.29 -2.16 9.86
C GLY A 65 7.99 -2.58 8.57
#